data_AF-A0A392TGU5-F1
#
_entry.id   AF-A0A392TGU5-F1
#
_cell.length_a   1.000
_cell.length_b   1.000
_cell.length_c   1.000
_cell.angle_alpha   90.00
_cell.angle_beta   90.00
_cell.angle_gamma   90.00
#
_symmetry.space_group_name_H-M   'P 1'
#
loop_
_entity.id
_entity.type
_entity.pdbx_description
1 polymer ?
#
loop_
_entity_poly.entity_id
_entity_poly.type
_entity_poly.pdbx_seq_one_letter_code
_entity_poly.pdbx_strand_id
1 'polypeptide(L)' 'MTVAEYAAKFESLSVFSPYYNTSEAEYDKCVKFESALRPEVKYLIGFSEIRDFPTLVNKSRICD' A
#
# COMPACT_ATOMS: atom_id res chain seq x y z
N MET A 1 -13.11 -7.26 -3.56
CA MET A 1 -11.86 -7.46 -2.80
C MET A 1 -11.72 -6.27 -1.88
N THR A 2 -11.73 -6.51 -0.58
CA THR A 2 -11.50 -5.46 0.43
C THR A 2 -10.03 -5.01 0.37
N VAL A 3 -9.73 -3.82 0.89
CA VAL A 3 -8.34 -3.36 1.07
C VAL A 3 -7.58 -4.32 1.98
N ALA A 4 -8.24 -4.94 2.97
CA ALA A 4 -7.61 -5.94 3.82
C ALA A 4 -7.15 -7.18 3.04
N GLU A 5 -8.01 -7.73 2.18
CA GLU A 5 -7.68 -8.86 1.30
C GLU A 5 -6.57 -8.48 0.30
N TYR A 6 -6.65 -7.29 -0.28
CA TYR A 6 -5.64 -6.79 -1.21
C TYR A 6 -4.28 -6.62 -0.52
N ALA A 7 -4.23 -6.03 0.67
CA ALA A 7 -3.01 -5.84 1.45
C ALA A 7 -2.33 -7.16 1.79
N ALA A 8 -3.10 -8.16 2.27
CA ALA A 8 -2.56 -9.49 2.55
C ALA A 8 -1.96 -10.13 1.29
N LYS A 9 -2.66 -10.02 0.14
CA LYS A 9 -2.15 -10.53 -1.14
C LYS A 9 -0.90 -9.78 -1.59
N PHE A 10 -0.89 -8.45 -1.47
CA PHE A 10 0.25 -7.62 -1.85
C PHE A 10 1.49 -7.98 -1.02
N GLU A 11 1.36 -8.10 0.30
CA GLU A 11 2.45 -8.53 1.17
C GLU A 11 2.96 -9.92 0.78
N SER A 12 2.05 -10.89 0.56
CA SER A 12 2.42 -12.24 0.12
C SER A 12 3.15 -12.28 -1.22
N LEU A 13 2.94 -11.29 -2.10
CA LEU A 13 3.63 -11.18 -3.37
C LEU A 13 4.93 -10.38 -3.24
N SER A 14 4.98 -9.41 -2.33
CA SER A 14 6.15 -8.55 -2.11
C SER A 14 7.38 -9.33 -1.64
N VAL A 15 7.20 -10.44 -0.92
CA VAL A 15 8.32 -11.31 -0.50
C VAL A 15 9.11 -11.90 -1.66
N PHE A 16 8.49 -12.04 -2.84
CA PHE A 16 9.16 -12.53 -4.06
C PHE A 16 9.98 -11.45 -4.77
N SER A 17 9.89 -10.19 -4.32
CA SER A 17 10.64 -9.07 -4.85
C SER A 17 11.52 -8.47 -3.74
N PRO A 18 12.79 -8.93 -3.63
CA PRO A 18 13.73 -8.43 -2.60
C PRO A 18 13.90 -6.91 -2.61
N TYR A 19 13.61 -6.27 -3.74
CA TYR A 19 13.59 -4.82 -3.90
C TYR A 19 12.75 -4.14 -2.82
N TYR A 20 11.52 -4.61 -2.57
CA TYR A 20 10.59 -3.96 -1.64
C TYR A 20 10.86 -4.26 -0.15
N ASN A 21 11.94 -4.99 0.14
CA ASN A 21 12.33 -5.33 1.51
C ASN A 21 13.42 -4.40 2.07
N THR A 22 13.84 -3.38 1.29
CA THR A 22 14.79 -2.37 1.75
C THR A 22 14.06 -1.10 2.19
N SER A 23 14.63 -0.38 3.16
CA SER A 23 14.11 0.92 3.63
C SER A 23 14.02 1.96 2.52
N GLU A 24 14.92 1.90 1.55
CA GLU A 24 15.00 2.80 0.41
C GLU A 24 13.83 2.60 -0.56
N ALA A 25 13.28 1.38 -0.64
CA ALA A 25 12.18 1.02 -1.52
C ALA A 25 10.81 1.07 -0.84
N GLU A 26 10.74 1.41 0.45
CA GLU A 26 9.49 1.54 1.23
C GLU A 26 8.51 2.51 0.55
N TYR A 27 9.03 3.64 0.05
CA TYR A 27 8.22 4.63 -0.67
C TYR A 27 7.68 4.07 -1.99
N ASP A 28 8.52 3.39 -2.77
CA ASP A 28 8.09 2.78 -4.03
C ASP A 28 7.08 1.64 -3.80
N LYS A 29 7.20 0.93 -2.68
CA LYS A 29 6.23 -0.06 -2.21
C LYS A 29 4.87 0.61 -1.93
N CYS A 30 4.88 1.76 -1.25
CA CYS A 30 3.68 2.57 -1.01
C CYS A 30 3.03 3.00 -2.33
N VAL A 31 3.79 3.62 -3.23
CA VAL A 31 3.28 4.06 -4.54
C VAL A 31 2.71 2.90 -5.34
N LYS A 32 3.39 1.74 -5.33
CA LYS A 32 2.92 0.54 -6.03
C LYS A 32 1.61 0.04 -5.45
N PHE A 33 1.50 -0.02 -4.12
CA PHE A 33 0.27 -0.42 -3.44
C PHE A 33 -0.88 0.53 -3.74
N GLU A 34 -0.65 1.84 -3.56
CA GLU A 34 -1.62 2.89 -3.81
C GLU A 34 -2.10 2.84 -5.26
N SER A 35 -1.22 2.61 -6.24
CA SER A 35 -1.57 2.63 -7.67
C SER A 35 -2.77 1.73 -8.03
N ALA A 36 -2.95 0.60 -7.33
CA ALA A 36 -4.04 -0.34 -7.57
C ALA A 36 -5.27 -0.13 -6.66
N LEU A 37 -5.24 0.85 -5.74
CA LEU A 37 -6.40 1.22 -4.93
C LEU A 37 -7.48 1.92 -5.75
N ARG A 38 -8.72 1.82 -5.25
CA ARG A 38 -9.88 2.53 -5.80
C ARG A 38 -9.70 4.05 -5.65
N PRO A 39 -10.14 4.88 -6.61
CA PRO A 39 -9.99 6.34 -6.56
C PRO A 39 -10.51 6.98 -5.28
N GLU A 40 -11.62 6.48 -4.73
CA GLU A 40 -12.26 7.01 -3.52
C GLU A 40 -11.34 6.83 -2.30
N VAL A 41 -10.73 5.65 -2.16
CA VAL A 41 -9.77 5.37 -1.09
C VAL A 41 -8.51 6.23 -1.25
N LYS A 42 -7.98 6.34 -2.47
CA LYS A 42 -6.81 7.20 -2.78
C LYS A 42 -7.03 8.66 -2.40
N TYR A 43 -8.22 9.18 -2.68
CA TYR A 43 -8.58 10.55 -2.34
C TYR A 43 -8.63 10.76 -0.82
N LEU A 44 -9.24 9.83 -0.07
CA LEU A 44 -9.35 9.92 1.38
C LEU A 44 -8.00 9.77 2.10
N ILE A 45 -7.10 8.93 1.57
CA ILE A 45 -5.79 8.71 2.19
C ILE A 45 -4.73 9.75 1.81
N GLY A 46 -4.95 10.55 0.76
CA GLY A 46 -3.96 11.50 0.25
C GLY A 46 -2.86 10.77 -0.54
N PHE A 47 -3.10 10.54 -1.83
CA PHE A 47 -2.19 9.79 -2.71
C PHE A 47 -0.75 10.32 -2.64
N SER A 48 0.22 9.42 -2.46
CA SER A 48 1.66 9.71 -2.32
C SER A 48 2.05 10.57 -1.10
N GLU A 49 1.15 10.83 -0.14
CA GLU A 49 1.50 11.55 1.09
C GLU A 49 2.15 10.63 2.13
N ILE A 50 1.77 9.36 2.17
CA ILE A 50 2.23 8.39 3.15
C ILE A 50 3.39 7.58 2.57
N ARG A 51 4.53 7.58 3.29
CA ARG A 51 5.75 6.88 2.88
C ARG A 51 6.06 5.62 3.70
N ASP A 52 5.27 5.38 4.74
CA ASP A 52 5.36 4.21 5.62
C ASP A 52 4.26 3.22 5.24
N PHE A 53 4.66 2.02 4.82
CA PHE A 53 3.72 1.04 4.28
C PHE A 53 2.69 0.56 5.32
N PRO A 54 3.06 0.26 6.59
CA PRO A 54 2.09 -0.08 7.63
C PRO A 54 1.04 1.01 7.87
N THR A 55 1.44 2.27 7.93
CA THR A 55 0.54 3.42 8.12
C THR A 55 -0.42 3.55 6.95
N LEU A 56 0.08 3.41 5.72
CA LEU A 56 -0.71 3.46 4.50
C LEU A 56 -1.80 2.39 4.52
N VAL A 57 -1.42 1.13 4.76
CA VAL A 57 -2.36 0.00 4.81
C VAL A 57 -3.43 0.22 5.88
N ASN A 58 -3.05 0.70 7.07
CA ASN A 58 -4.01 0.98 8.15
C ASN A 58 -5.00 2.08 7.76
N LYS A 59 -4.52 3.20 7.20
CA LYS A 59 -5.41 4.29 6.76
C LYS A 59 -6.32 3.83 5.62
N SER A 60 -5.80 3.09 4.64
CA SER A 60 -6.60 2.55 3.54
C SER A 60 -7.70 1.60 4.04
N ARG A 61 -7.45 0.78 5.06
CA ARG A 61 -8.46 -0.12 5.66
C ARG A 61 -9.61 0.61 6.34
N ILE A 62 -9.35 1.80 6.90
CA ILE A 62 -10.38 2.63 7.54
C ILE A 62 -11.29 3.29 6.48
N CYS A 63 -10.75 3.53 5.29
CA CYS A 63 -11.43 4.20 4.18
C CYS A 63 -12.05 3.25 3.13
N ASP A 64 -11.88 1.95 3.29
CA ASP A 64 -12.41 0.88 2.40
C ASP A 64 -13.88 0.58 2.65
#